data_AF-A0A497L5X3-F1
#
_entry.id   AF-A0A497L5X3-F1
#
_cell.length_a   1.000
_cell.length_b   1.000
_cell.length_c   1.000
_cell.angle_alpha   90.00
_cell.angle_beta   90.00
_cell.angle_gamma   90.00
#
_symmetry.space_group_name_H-M   'P 1'
#
loop_
_entity.id
_entity.type
_entity.pdbx_description
1 polymer ?
#
loop_
_entity_poly.entity_id
_entity_poly.type
_entity_poly.pdbx_seq_one_letter_code
_entity_poly.pdbx_strand_id
1 'polypeptide(L)' 'ACRVTVGGETKFACVDGPEFDGHKVDFEELVKRQRMFLPEERLSSLLWEKLGGRGCGGR' A
#
# COMPACT_ATOMS: atom_id res chain seq x y z
N ALA A 1 -6.71 -1.32 -0.43
CA ALA A 1 -7.83 -1.41 0.55
C ALA A 1 -7.33 -1.07 1.96
N CYS A 2 -8.02 -0.18 2.69
CA CYS A 2 -7.48 0.54 3.86
C CYS A 2 -7.72 -0.12 5.24
N ARG A 3 -8.19 -1.38 5.31
CA ARG A 3 -8.45 -2.03 6.61
C ARG A 3 -7.16 -2.35 7.38
N VAL A 4 -7.22 -2.22 8.70
CA VAL A 4 -6.15 -2.51 9.67
C VAL A 4 -6.74 -3.14 10.93
N THR A 5 -6.02 -4.09 11.54
CA THR A 5 -6.41 -4.64 12.84
C THR A 5 -5.70 -3.88 13.96
N VAL A 6 -6.46 -3.29 14.88
CA VAL A 6 -5.95 -2.52 16.02
C VAL A 6 -6.62 -2.98 17.31
N GLY A 7 -5.87 -3.58 18.22
CA GLY A 7 -6.37 -4.07 19.50
C GLY A 7 -7.40 -5.21 19.37
N GLY A 8 -7.33 -6.00 18.30
CA GLY A 8 -8.27 -7.09 18.00
C GLY A 8 -9.51 -6.68 17.21
N GLU A 9 -9.68 -5.39 16.91
CA GLU A 9 -10.79 -4.88 16.10
C GLU A 9 -10.32 -4.52 14.69
N THR A 10 -11.14 -4.84 13.69
CA THR A 10 -10.91 -4.38 12.32
C THR A 10 -11.40 -2.93 12.18
N LYS A 11 -10.49 -2.02 11.80
CA LYS A 11 -10.77 -0.61 11.52
C LYS A 11 -10.39 -0.25 10.09
N PHE A 12 -10.88 0.89 9.59
CA PHE A 12 -10.53 1.41 8.28
C PHE A 12 -9.64 2.64 8.42
N ALA A 13 -8.35 2.51 8.09
CA ALA A 13 -7.37 3.60 8.24
C ALA A 13 -7.72 4.87 7.47
N CYS A 14 -8.51 4.77 6.40
CA CYS A 14 -8.94 5.91 5.60
C CYS A 14 -10.13 6.68 6.18
N VAL A 15 -10.79 6.16 7.22
CA VAL A 15 -11.94 6.79 7.89
C VAL A 15 -11.65 6.97 9.38
N ASP A 16 -11.17 5.90 10.04
CA ASP A 16 -10.89 5.84 11.47
C ASP A 16 -9.44 6.23 11.82
N GLY A 17 -8.61 6.47 10.80
CA GLY A 17 -7.17 6.77 10.92
C GLY A 17 -6.80 8.11 10.27
N PRO A 18 -5.51 8.36 9.96
CA PRO A 18 -4.44 7.39 9.72
C PRO A 18 -3.59 7.02 10.96
N GLU A 19 -3.81 7.69 12.09
CA GLU A 19 -3.00 7.56 13.30
C GLU A 19 -3.62 6.58 14.29
N PHE A 20 -2.85 5.60 14.76
CA PHE A 20 -3.26 4.60 15.74
C PHE A 20 -2.18 4.41 16.80
N ASP A 21 -2.54 3.86 17.97
CA ASP A 21 -1.57 3.38 18.94
C ASP A 21 -0.76 2.23 18.34
N GLY A 22 0.49 2.52 17.97
CA GLY A 22 1.37 1.57 17.31
C GLY A 22 1.55 0.26 18.07
N HIS A 23 1.48 0.24 19.39
CA HIS A 23 1.60 -0.99 20.17
C HIS A 23 0.39 -1.93 20.03
N LYS A 24 -0.74 -1.41 19.55
CA LYS A 24 -1.98 -2.17 19.34
C LYS A 24 -2.20 -2.55 17.89
N VAL A 25 -1.39 -2.05 16.96
CA VAL A 25 -1.51 -2.37 15.53
C VAL A 25 -0.92 -3.75 15.26
N ASP A 26 -1.66 -4.59 14.54
CA ASP A 26 -1.12 -5.83 13.98
C ASP A 26 -0.26 -5.51 12.74
N PHE A 27 1.05 -5.34 12.95
CA PHE A 27 1.99 -5.07 11.87
C PHE A 27 2.25 -6.28 10.97
N GLU A 28 2.07 -7.51 11.47
CA GLU A 28 2.28 -8.70 10.65
C GLU A 28 1.21 -8.81 9.57
N GLU A 29 -0.06 -8.60 9.94
CA GLU A 29 -1.19 -8.50 9.00
C GLU A 29 -0.97 -7.33 8.02
N LEU A 30 -0.61 -6.15 8.54
CA LEU A 30 -0.43 -4.95 7.74
C LEU A 30 0.65 -5.11 6.66
N VAL A 31 1.82 -5.63 7.03
CA VAL A 31 2.93 -5.83 6.08
C VAL A 31 2.58 -6.87 5.03
N LYS A 32 1.95 -7.99 5.40
CA LYS A 32 1.49 -9.00 4.43
C LYS A 32 0.55 -8.40 3.39
N ARG A 33 -0.36 -7.52 3.83
CA ARG A 33 -1.32 -6.83 2.94
C ARG A 33 -0.64 -5.85 2.01
N GLN A 34 0.31 -5.06 2.50
CA GLN A 34 1.06 -4.12 1.66
C GLN A 34 1.87 -4.82 0.57
N ARG A 35 2.34 -6.04 0.83
CA ARG A 35 3.19 -6.79 -0.12
C ARG A 35 2.41 -7.53 -1.22
N MET A 36 1.08 -7.53 -1.17
CA MET A 36 0.22 -8.31 -2.07
C MET A 36 0.48 -8.01 -3.56
N PHE A 37 0.77 -6.75 -3.90
CA PHE A 37 0.90 -6.30 -5.29
C PHE A 37 2.34 -6.05 -5.74
N LEU A 38 3.35 -6.50 -4.97
CA LEU A 38 4.75 -6.30 -5.34
C LEU A 38 5.11 -6.85 -6.75
N PRO A 39 4.62 -8.02 -7.19
CA PRO A 39 4.89 -8.51 -8.55
C PRO A 39 4.34 -7.58 -9.64
N GLU A 40 3.11 -7.10 -9.46
CA GLU A 40 2.41 -6.22 -10.39
C GLU A 40 3.02 -4.82 -10.41
N GLU A 41 3.37 -4.28 -9.25
CA GLU A 41 4.08 -3.00 -9.11
C GLU A 41 5.44 -3.05 -9.83
N ARG A 42 6.18 -4.16 -9.66
CA ARG A 42 7.45 -4.38 -10.36
C ARG A 42 7.25 -4.49 -11.87
N LEU A 43 6.26 -5.26 -12.32
CA LEU A 43 5.97 -5.42 -13.74
C LEU A 43 5.57 -4.09 -14.39
N SER A 44 4.70 -3.32 -13.72
CA SER A 44 4.28 -1.98 -14.15
C SER A 44 5.49 -1.04 -14.31
N SER A 45 6.39 -1.03 -13.32
CA SER A 45 7.60 -0.22 -13.34
C SER A 45 8.53 -0.59 -14.51
N LEU A 46 8.78 -1.90 -14.70
CA LEU A 46 9.61 -2.40 -15.80
C LEU A 46 8.98 -2.12 -17.18
N LEU A 47 7.66 -2.21 -17.29
CA LEU A 47 6.94 -1.91 -18.52
C LEU A 47 7.06 -0.42 -18.87
N TRP A 48 6.88 0.46 -17.88
CA TRP A 48 7.06 1.91 -18.05
C TRP A 48 8.46 2.27 -18.53
N GLU A 49 9.49 1.66 -17.92
CA GLU A 49 10.90 1.84 -18.33
C GLU A 49 11.15 1.35 -19.76
N LYS A 50 10.65 0.16 -20.12
CA LYS A 50 10.84 -0.43 -21.46
C LYS A 50 10.09 0.29 -22.57
N LEU A 51 8.89 0.81 -22.28
CA LEU A 51 8.09 1.59 -23.23
C LEU A 51 8.59 3.04 -23.37
N GLY A 52 9.70 3.39 -22.71
CA GLY A 52 10.41 4.63 -22.95
C GLY A 52 9.90 5.84 -22.17
N GLY A 53 9.10 5.64 -21.11
CA GLY A 53 8.86 6.58 -20.01
C GLY A 53 8.72 8.07 -20.36
N ARG A 54 8.20 8.43 -21.53
CA ARG A 54 7.96 9.82 -21.97
C ARG A 54 6.54 9.91 -22.49
N GLY A 55 5.62 10.22 -21.60
CA GLY A 55 4.20 10.33 -21.95
C GLY A 55 3.35 11.12 -20.95
N CYS A 56 3.95 12.07 -20.22
CA CYS A 56 3.29 13.28 -19.70
C CYS A 56 4.37 14.15 -19.05
N GLY A 57 4.91 15.09 -19.82
CA GLY A 57 6.01 15.95 -19.40
C GLY A 57 6.78 16.56 -20.57
N GLY A 58 6.06 16.93 -21.64
CA GLY A 58 6.57 17.86 -22.63
C GLY A 58 6.07 19.23 -22.25
N ARG A 59 6.95 20.07 -21.71
CA ARG A 59 6.80 21.51 -21.37
C ARG A 59 5.43 21.98 -20.88
#